data_AF-A0A8R1IY83-F1
#
_entry.id   AF-A0A8R1IY83-F1
#
_cell.length_a   1.000
_cell.length_b   1.000
_cell.length_c   1.000
_cell.angle_alpha   90.00
_cell.angle_beta   90.00
_cell.angle_gamma   90.00
#
_symmetry.space_group_name_H-M   'P 1'
#
loop_
_entity.id
_entity.type
_entity.pdbx_description
1 polymer ?
#
loop_
_entity_poly.entity_id
_entity_poly.type
_entity_poly.pdbx_seq_one_letter_code
_entity_poly.pdbx_strand_id
1 'polypeptide(L)' 'VNFTPTIPHCSMATLIGLAIRVKLLRSLHPKVKVTVSITPGSHSTEESINRQLSDKVRCI' A
#
# COMPACT_ATOMS: atom_id res chain seq x y z
N VAL A 1 -0.14 2.07 8.06
CA VAL A 1 1.29 2.13 7.70
C VAL A 1 1.43 3.11 6.57
N ASN A 2 2.26 4.13 6.76
CA ASN A 2 2.44 5.19 5.80
C ASN A 2 3.86 5.07 5.23
N PHE A 3 3.98 5.04 3.91
CA PHE A 3 5.28 4.97 3.25
C PHE A 3 5.43 6.12 2.24
N THR A 4 6.66 6.61 2.12
CA THR A 4 7.02 7.73 1.25
C THR A 4 7.89 7.20 0.12
N PRO A 5 7.41 7.21 -1.14
CA PRO A 5 8.23 6.80 -2.27
C PRO A 5 9.38 7.80 -2.47
N THR A 6 10.53 7.31 -2.95
CA THR A 6 11.72 8.14 -3.20
C THR A 6 11.58 9.07 -4.40
N ILE A 7 10.65 8.78 -5.33
CA ILE A 7 10.42 9.55 -6.56
C ILE A 7 8.90 9.72 -6.78
N PRO A 8 8.41 10.92 -7.12
CA PRO A 8 6.98 11.24 -7.24
C PRO A 8 6.26 10.60 -8.45
N HIS A 9 7.00 9.97 -9.36
CA HIS A 9 6.49 9.27 -10.55
C HIS A 9 6.95 7.81 -10.63
N CYS A 10 7.14 7.16 -9.49
CA CYS A 10 7.57 5.77 -9.49
C CYS A 10 6.37 4.81 -9.64
N SER A 11 6.34 4.00 -10.70
CA SER A 11 5.39 2.87 -10.83
C SER A 11 5.60 1.79 -9.76
N MET A 12 6.80 1.73 -9.16
CA MET A 12 7.11 0.79 -8.08
C MET A 12 6.44 1.14 -6.76
N ALA A 13 5.89 2.35 -6.59
CA ALA A 13 5.18 2.73 -5.36
C ALA A 13 4.01 1.77 -5.05
N THR A 14 3.27 1.35 -6.08
CA THR A 14 2.19 0.35 -5.96
C THR A 14 2.73 -1.01 -5.54
N LEU A 15 3.82 -1.47 -6.16
CA LEU A 15 4.45 -2.76 -5.84
C LEU A 15 4.95 -2.80 -4.39
N ILE A 16 5.60 -1.74 -3.94
CA ILE A 16 6.08 -1.61 -2.56
C ILE A 16 4.91 -1.67 -1.57
N GLY A 17 3.84 -0.90 -1.83
CA GLY A 17 2.65 -0.91 -0.98
C GLY A 17 1.99 -2.29 -0.90
N LEU A 18 1.87 -2.99 -2.04
CA LEU A 18 1.29 -4.34 -2.10
C LEU A 18 2.17 -5.37 -1.39
N ALA A 19 3.50 -5.30 -1.57
CA ALA A 19 4.45 -6.16 -0.88
C ALA A 19 4.40 -5.99 0.65
N ILE A 20 4.33 -4.75 1.13
CA ILE A 20 4.16 -4.44 2.57
C ILE A 20 2.86 -5.05 3.08
N ARG A 21 1.75 -4.88 2.34
CA ARG A 21 0.45 -5.42 2.72
C ARG A 21 0.48 -6.95 2.82
N VAL A 22 1.04 -7.64 1.82
CA VAL A 22 1.16 -9.11 1.81
C VAL A 22 2.09 -9.61 2.92
N LYS A 23 3.20 -8.92 3.18
CA LYS A 23 4.14 -9.28 4.26
C LYS A 23 3.46 -9.15 5.62
N LEU A 24 2.73 -8.07 5.85
CA LEU A 24 1.97 -7.87 7.08
C LEU A 24 0.84 -8.90 7.21
N LEU A 25 0.11 -9.22 6.14
CA LEU A 25 -0.92 -10.27 6.17
C LEU A 25 -0.36 -11.66 6.49
N ARG A 26 0.87 -11.97 6.03
CA ARG A 26 1.53 -13.25 6.35
C ARG A 26 2.16 -13.30 7.74
N SER A 27 2.63 -12.17 8.26
CA SER A 27 3.31 -12.10 9.56
C SER A 27 2.37 -11.78 10.74
N LEU A 28 1.22 -11.14 10.51
CA LEU A 28 0.22 -10.85 11.54
C LEU A 28 -0.96 -11.81 11.49
N HIS A 29 -1.63 -11.95 12.63
CA HIS A 29 -2.87 -12.71 12.75
C HIS A 29 -3.94 -12.13 11.79
N PRO A 30 -4.70 -12.96 11.04
CA PRO A 30 -5.76 -12.51 10.12
C PRO A 30 -6.87 -11.63 10.72
N LYS A 31 -6.93 -11.49 12.05
CA LYS A 31 -7.86 -10.60 12.75
C LYS A 31 -7.41 -9.14 12.77
N VAL A 32 -6.13 -8.86 12.47
CA VAL A 32 -5.60 -7.50 12.48
C VAL A 32 -5.90 -6.82 11.15
N LYS A 33 -6.62 -5.68 11.21
CA LYS A 33 -6.86 -4.84 10.03
C LYS A 33 -5.59 -4.07 9.70
N VAL A 34 -4.96 -4.43 8.59
CA VAL A 34 -3.78 -3.73 8.07
C VAL A 34 -4.21 -2.75 7.00
N THR A 35 -3.92 -1.46 7.23
CA THR A 35 -4.12 -0.39 6.25
C THR A 35 -2.77 0.15 5.82
N VAL A 36 -2.51 0.18 4.52
CA VAL A 36 -1.28 0.72 3.92
C VAL A 36 -1.68 1.90 3.03
N SER A 37 -1.07 3.06 3.26
CA SER A 37 -1.36 4.30 2.53
C SER A 37 -0.08 5.04 2.21
N ILE A 38 -0.09 5.85 1.15
CA ILE A 38 1.01 6.75 0.81
C ILE A 38 0.87 8.04 1.62
N THR A 39 1.99 8.64 2.00
CA THR A 39 2.01 9.96 2.64
C THR A 39 1.50 11.04 1.66
N PRO A 40 0.50 11.85 2.03
CA PRO A 40 -0.08 12.85 1.13
C PRO A 40 0.98 13.85 0.65
N GLY A 41 0.92 14.23 -0.63
CA GLY A 41 1.88 15.10 -1.30
C GLY A 41 3.20 14.45 -1.71
N SER A 42 3.35 13.13 -1.54
CA SER A 42 4.62 12.43 -1.87
C SER A 42 4.63 11.78 -3.25
N HIS A 43 3.47 11.61 -3.89
CA HIS A 43 3.38 10.97 -5.21
C HIS A 43 2.22 11.56 -6.03
N SER A 44 2.47 11.82 -7.31
CA SER A 44 1.48 12.42 -8.22
C SER A 44 0.23 11.57 -8.42
N THR A 45 0.30 10.26 -8.14
CA THR A 45 -0.82 9.32 -8.26
C THR A 45 -1.20 8.67 -6.93
N GLU A 46 -0.92 9.34 -5.81
CA GLU A 46 -1.16 8.80 -4.48
C GLU A 46 -2.61 8.36 -4.24
N GLU A 47 -3.61 9.09 -4.75
CA GLU A 47 -5.03 8.70 -4.63
C GLU A 47 -5.32 7.39 -5.36
N SER A 48 -4.82 7.23 -6.58
CA SER A 48 -5.00 6.01 -7.38
C SER A 48 -4.37 4.81 -6.68
N ILE A 49 -3.16 4.99 -6.14
CA ILE A 49 -2.43 3.93 -5.43
C ILE A 49 -3.11 3.60 -4.10
N ASN A 50 -3.54 4.61 -3.33
CA ASN A 50 -4.24 4.42 -2.07
C ASN A 50 -5.59 3.71 -2.28
N ARG A 51 -6.28 4.03 -3.38
CA ARG A 51 -7.49 3.32 -3.79
C ARG A 51 -7.20 1.85 -4.11
N GLN A 52 -6.14 1.55 -4.88
CA GLN A 52 -5.72 0.17 -5.17
C GLN A 52 -5.30 -0.61 -3.92
N LEU A 53 -4.59 0.05 -2.98
CA LEU A 53 -4.16 -0.54 -1.71
C LEU A 53 -5.32 -0.77 -0.76
N SER A 54 -6.33 0.10 -0.80
CA SER A 54 -7.58 -0.05 -0.06
C SER A 54 -8.53 -1.03 -0.72
N ASP A 55 -8.38 -1.27 -2.02
CA ASP A 55 -9.14 -2.28 -2.74
C ASP A 55 -8.76 -3.64 -2.14
N LYS A 56 -9.72 -4.21 -1.42
CA LYS A 56 -9.55 -5.51 -0.81
C LYS A 56 -9.51 -6.50 -1.97
N VAL A 57 -8.32 -6.82 -2.46
CA VAL A 57 -8.10 -8.06 -3.19
C VAL A 57 -8.58 -9.18 -2.28
N ARG A 58 -9.85 -9.56 -2.50
CA ARG A 58 -10.51 -10.77 -2.04
C ARG A 58 -9.91 -11.90 -2.85
N CYS A 59 -8.69 -12.29 -2.51
CA CYS A 59 -8.19 -13.60 -2.88
C CYS A 59 -7.54 -14.15 -1.60
N ILE A 60 -8.34 -14.93 -0.89
CA ILE A 60 -7.96 -16.26 -0.40
C ILE A 60 -6.53 -16.68 -0.77
#